data_AF-A0A379PN69-F1
#
_entry.id   AF-A0A379PN69-F1
#
_cell.length_a   1.000
_cell.length_b   1.000
_cell.length_c   1.000
_cell.angle_alpha   90.00
_cell.angle_beta   90.00
_cell.angle_gamma   90.00
#
_symmetry.space_group_name_H-M   'P 1'
#
loop_
_entity.id
_entity.type
_entity.pdbx_description
1 polymer ?
#
loop_
_entity_poly.entity_id
_entity_poly.type
_entity_poly.pdbx_seq_one_letter_code
_entity_poly.pdbx_strand_id
1 'polypeptide(L)'
;MFAYNCTSCHGPGIGNPGNEFKPGTDALRVKYNGDVPALLTERTDLTPDAVAYFVRNGISIMPFFRKTEISDADLAALGAYLNRNSAGR
;
A
#
# COMPACT_ATOMS: atom_id res chain seq x y z
N MET A 1 -7.95 2.31 -9.18
CA MET A 1 -6.47 2.27 -9.07
C MET A 1 -5.94 1.29 -8.04
N PHE A 2 -6.21 1.48 -6.73
CA PHE A 2 -5.70 0.57 -5.69
C PHE A 2 -6.06 -0.91 -5.95
N ALA A 3 -7.33 -1.19 -6.30
CA ALA A 3 -7.82 -2.54 -6.56
C ALA A 3 -7.16 -3.27 -7.74
N TYR A 4 -6.56 -2.53 -8.68
CA TYR A 4 -5.93 -3.10 -9.86
C TYR A 4 -4.41 -3.24 -9.68
N ASN A 5 -3.77 -2.21 -9.12
CA ASN A 5 -2.30 -2.15 -9.03
C ASN A 5 -1.72 -2.61 -7.69
N CYS A 6 -2.50 -2.62 -6.60
CA CYS A 6 -1.95 -2.76 -5.25
C CYS A 6 -2.45 -4.02 -4.52
N THR A 7 -3.70 -4.43 -4.75
CA THR A 7 -4.37 -5.47 -3.95
C THR A 7 -3.80 -6.87 -4.13
N SER A 8 -3.11 -7.17 -5.23
CA SER A 8 -2.41 -8.45 -5.42
C SER A 8 -1.36 -8.70 -4.33
N CYS A 9 -0.78 -7.63 -3.78
CA CYS A 9 0.20 -7.69 -2.68
C CYS A 9 -0.29 -7.08 -1.36
N HIS A 10 -1.13 -6.04 -1.41
CA HIS A 10 -1.56 -5.24 -0.25
C HIS A 10 -3.05 -5.38 0.09
N GLY A 11 -3.75 -6.33 -0.53
CA GLY A 11 -5.15 -6.64 -0.20
C GLY A 11 -5.28 -7.57 1.01
N PRO A 12 -6.52 -7.79 1.48
CA PRO A 12 -6.82 -8.83 2.46
C PRO A 12 -6.70 -10.25 1.86
N GLY A 13 -6.68 -11.25 2.75
CA GLY A 13 -6.73 -12.66 2.39
C GLY A 13 -5.36 -13.32 2.16
N ILE A 14 -5.43 -14.61 1.82
CA ILE A 14 -4.28 -15.51 1.69
C ILE A 14 -3.37 -15.08 0.52
N GLY A 15 -2.06 -15.22 0.77
CA GLY A 15 -0.99 -14.96 -0.21
C GLY A 15 -0.60 -16.21 -0.99
N ASN A 16 0.70 -16.40 -1.20
CA ASN A 16 1.25 -17.64 -1.77
C ASN A 16 0.89 -18.86 -0.89
N PRO A 17 0.85 -20.10 -1.45
CA PRO A 17 0.54 -21.30 -0.67
C PRO A 17 1.36 -21.37 0.63
N GLY A 18 0.67 -21.44 1.77
CA GLY A 18 1.26 -21.45 3.11
C GLY A 18 1.33 -20.10 3.81
N ASN A 19 0.98 -18.98 3.15
CA ASN A 19 1.00 -17.64 3.76
C ASN A 19 -0.41 -17.11 4.02
N GLU A 20 -0.72 -16.80 5.28
CA GLU A 20 -2.02 -16.27 5.72
C GLU A 20 -2.37 -14.92 5.08
N PHE A 21 -1.37 -14.12 4.74
CA PHE A 21 -1.53 -12.78 4.17
C PHE A 21 -0.82 -12.64 2.82
N LYS A 22 -1.31 -11.72 1.99
CA LYS A 22 -0.63 -11.27 0.77
C LYS A 22 0.74 -10.66 1.11
N PRO A 23 1.74 -10.78 0.22
CA PRO A 23 3.15 -10.52 0.57
C PRO A 23 3.42 -9.09 1.10
N GLY A 24 2.78 -8.07 0.53
CA GLY A 24 2.92 -6.68 0.99
C GLY A 24 2.22 -6.45 2.32
N THR A 25 1.04 -7.05 2.54
CA THR A 25 0.33 -7.02 3.82
C THR A 25 1.13 -7.74 4.91
N ASP A 26 1.65 -8.93 4.62
CA ASP A 26 2.42 -9.72 5.60
C ASP A 26 3.72 -9.02 5.98
N ALA A 27 4.45 -8.46 5.02
CA ALA A 27 5.68 -7.71 5.28
C ALA A 27 5.44 -6.52 6.23
N LEU A 28 4.31 -5.81 6.07
CA LEU A 28 3.92 -4.73 6.99
C LEU A 28 3.56 -5.27 8.38
N ARG A 29 2.78 -6.37 8.45
CA ARG A 29 2.43 -7.02 9.72
C ARG A 29 3.69 -7.42 10.51
N VAL A 30 4.66 -8.06 9.85
CA VAL A 30 5.93 -8.48 10.47
C VAL A 30 6.75 -7.26 10.89
N LYS A 31 6.90 -6.27 10.00
CA LYS A 31 7.71 -5.07 10.27
C LYS A 31 7.22 -4.29 11.49
N TYR A 32 5.91 -4.16 11.64
CA TYR A 32 5.29 -3.36 12.70
C TYR A 32 4.80 -4.21 13.88
N ASN A 33 4.99 -5.53 13.87
CA ASN A 33 4.58 -6.45 14.93
C ASN A 33 3.13 -6.26 15.43
N GLY A 34 2.23 -5.80 14.55
CA GLY A 34 0.82 -5.51 14.88
C GLY A 34 0.52 -4.14 15.47
N ASP A 35 1.52 -3.27 15.71
CA ASP A 35 1.33 -1.94 16.30
C ASP A 35 0.50 -0.99 15.42
N VAL A 36 0.48 -1.24 14.11
CA VAL A 36 -0.39 -0.57 13.14
C VAL A 36 -1.06 -1.59 12.22
N PRO A 37 -2.26 -1.28 11.67
CA PRO A 37 -2.93 -2.17 10.73
C PRO A 37 -2.03 -2.58 9.56
N ALA A 38 -1.95 -3.87 9.26
CA ALA A 38 -1.15 -4.33 8.13
C ALA A 38 -1.74 -3.92 6.77
N LEU A 39 -3.07 -3.80 6.70
CA LEU A 39 -3.78 -3.36 5.51
C LEU A 39 -3.62 -1.84 5.32
N LEU A 40 -3.06 -1.45 4.17
CA LEU A 40 -2.88 -0.04 3.82
C LEU A 40 -4.19 0.76 3.85
N THR A 41 -5.31 0.11 3.54
CA THR A 41 -6.64 0.75 3.55
C THR A 41 -7.18 1.05 4.95
N GLU A 42 -6.57 0.51 6.00
CA GLU A 42 -6.97 0.68 7.40
C GLU A 42 -6.00 1.58 8.18
N ARG A 43 -4.87 1.94 7.57
CA ARG A 43 -3.88 2.85 8.15
C ARG A 43 -4.46 4.25 8.32
N THR A 44 -3.94 4.97 9.33
CA THR A 44 -4.34 6.34 9.68
C THR A 44 -3.18 7.33 9.68
N ASP A 45 -2.00 6.89 9.22
CA ASP A 45 -0.73 7.62 9.26
C ASP A 45 -0.08 7.70 7.86
N LEU A 46 -0.78 7.29 6.80
CA LEU A 46 -0.31 7.40 5.43
C LEU A 46 -0.57 8.81 4.90
N THR A 47 0.48 9.49 4.45
CA THR A 47 0.36 10.76 3.74
C THR A 47 0.44 10.56 2.22
N PRO A 48 -0.15 11.46 1.40
CA PRO A 48 -0.01 11.40 -0.05
C PRO A 48 1.45 11.36 -0.52
N ASP A 49 2.34 12.11 0.13
CA ASP A 49 3.78 12.14 -0.20
C ASP A 49 4.47 10.81 0.10
N ALA A 50 4.16 10.18 1.23
CA ALA A 50 4.69 8.85 1.56
C ALA A 50 4.23 7.81 0.54
N VAL A 51 2.94 7.83 0.16
CA VAL A 51 2.40 6.94 -0.88
C VAL A 51 3.12 7.18 -2.21
N ALA A 52 3.28 8.45 -2.62
CA ALA A 52 3.97 8.81 -3.84
C ALA A 52 5.42 8.31 -3.86
N TYR A 53 6.13 8.47 -2.75
CA TYR A 53 7.50 8.00 -2.62
C TYR A 53 7.61 6.49 -2.85
N PHE A 54 6.81 5.67 -2.14
CA PHE A 54 6.91 4.22 -2.28
C PHE A 54 6.43 3.71 -3.64
N VAL A 55 5.40 4.33 -4.24
CA VAL A 55 4.96 3.95 -5.59
C VAL A 55 6.03 4.28 -6.64
N ARG A 56 6.79 5.36 -6.49
CA ARG A 56 7.82 5.78 -7.45
C ARG A 56 9.19 5.15 -7.24
N ASN A 57 9.51 4.71 -6.03
CA ASN A 57 10.82 4.18 -5.69
C ASN A 57 10.81 2.68 -5.39
N GLY A 58 9.64 2.11 -5.06
CA GLY A 58 9.56 0.76 -4.52
C GLY A 58 10.27 0.65 -3.17
N ILE A 59 10.26 -0.55 -2.60
CA ILE A 59 11.06 -0.89 -1.42
C ILE A 59 11.17 -2.40 -1.30
N SER A 60 12.40 -2.92 -1.17
CA SER A 60 12.66 -4.37 -1.10
C SER A 60 12.00 -5.10 -2.28
N ILE A 61 11.05 -6.00 -2.03
CA ILE A 61 10.33 -6.77 -3.04
C ILE A 61 9.15 -6.00 -3.68
N MET A 62 8.75 -4.87 -3.12
CA MET A 62 7.72 -4.02 -3.73
C MET A 62 8.32 -3.29 -4.94
N PRO A 63 7.86 -3.59 -6.17
CA PRO A 63 8.37 -2.90 -7.36
C PRO A 63 7.89 -1.44 -7.40
N PHE A 64 8.64 -0.60 -8.10
CA PHE A 64 8.22 0.76 -8.41
C PHE A 64 7.36 0.81 -9.68
N PHE A 65 6.47 1.80 -9.77
CA PHE A 65 5.66 2.10 -10.94
C PHE A 65 6.19 3.34 -11.68
N ARG A 66 6.33 3.21 -13.00
CA ARG A 66 6.68 4.32 -13.91
C ARG A 66 5.48 5.24 -14.11
N LYS A 67 5.74 6.46 -14.57
CA LYS A 67 4.68 7.44 -14.90
C LYS A 67 3.73 6.97 -16.01
N THR A 68 4.18 6.04 -16.86
CA THR A 68 3.39 5.42 -17.92
C THR A 68 2.45 4.32 -17.40
N GLU A 69 2.70 3.78 -16.20
CA GLU A 69 1.89 2.70 -15.60
C GLU A 69 0.89 3.27 -14.59
N ILE A 70 1.33 4.26 -13.81
CA ILE A 70 0.48 5.07 -12.93
C ILE A 70 0.82 6.53 -13.20
N SER A 71 -0.12 7.28 -13.77
CA SER A 71 0.04 8.71 -14.07
C SER A 71 0.18 9.52 -12.77
N ASP A 72 0.66 10.77 -12.87
CA ASP A 72 0.76 11.63 -11.69
C ASP A 72 -0.63 11.96 -11.11
N ALA A 73 -1.67 12.03 -11.96
CA ALA A 73 -3.06 12.21 -11.52
C ALA A 73 -3.60 10.97 -10.79
N ASP A 74 -3.34 9.76 -11.32
CA ASP A 74 -3.72 8.51 -10.66
C ASP A 74 -2.99 8.31 -9.34
N LEU A 75 -1.72 8.71 -9.28
CA LEU A 75 -0.93 8.65 -8.05
C LEU A 75 -1.47 9.60 -6.99
N ALA A 76 -1.86 10.82 -7.38
CA ALA A 76 -2.51 11.76 -6.47
C ALA A 76 -3.84 11.20 -5.93
N ALA A 77 -4.66 10.60 -6.80
CA ALA A 77 -5.91 9.95 -6.40
C ALA A 77 -5.68 8.74 -5.47
N LEU A 78 -4.62 7.96 -5.72
CA LEU A 78 -4.22 6.83 -4.87
C LEU A 78 -3.76 7.30 -3.49
N GLY A 79 -2.94 8.36 -3.43
CA GLY A 79 -2.50 8.99 -2.19
C GLY A 79 -3.67 9.52 -1.36
N ALA A 80 -4.59 10.26 -2.00
CA ALA A 80 -5.80 10.75 -1.36
C ALA A 80 -6.67 9.60 -0.83
N TYR A 81 -6.85 8.54 -1.62
CA TYR A 81 -7.60 7.36 -1.20
C TYR A 81 -6.97 6.72 0.05
N LEU A 82 -5.66 6.50 0.10
CA LEU A 82 -5.01 5.87 1.25
C LEU A 82 -4.91 6.79 2.47
N ASN A 83 -4.90 8.11 2.28
CA ASN A 83 -4.90 9.11 3.36
C ASN A 83 -6.30 9.38 3.96
N ARG A 84 -7.39 8.82 3.39
CA ARG A 84 -8.78 9.15 3.77
C ARG A 84 -9.12 8.95 5.25
N ASN A 85 -8.40 8.05 5.94
CA ASN A 85 -8.61 7.79 7.36
C ASN A 85 -7.73 8.67 8.27
N SER A 86 -6.69 9.32 7.73
CA SER A 86 -5.76 10.16 8.50
C SER A 86 -6.33 11.56 8.76
N ALA A 87 -7.17 12.07 7.86
CA ALA A 87 -7.74 13.43 7.93
C ALA A 87 -8.83 13.62 9.02
N GLY A 88 -9.15 12.56 9.79
CA GLY A 88 -10.15 12.58 10.85
C GLY A 88 -9.60 12.38 12.26
N ARG A 89 -8.28 12.49 12.46
CA ARG A 89 -7.61 12.44 13.77
C ARG A 89 -6.99 13.79 14.14
#